data_AF-W5M1B7-F1
#
_entry.id   AF-W5M1B7-F1
#
_cell.length_a   1.000
_cell.length_b   1.000
_cell.length_c   1.000
_cell.angle_alpha   90.00
_cell.angle_beta   90.00
_cell.angle_gamma   90.00
#
_symmetry.space_group_name_H-M   'P 1'
#
loop_
_entity.id
_entity.type
_entity.pdbx_description
1 polymer ?
#
loop_
_entity_poly.entity_id
_entity_poly.type
_entity_poly.pdbx_seq_one_letter_code
_entity_poly.pdbx_strand_id
1 'polypeptide(L)'
;EVAPGGESTVSGFVTLLAVAQALASVNETSATLLPKNILFAFFQGLYRVTSGELQPVAHTLTVASKKTQPRRNGDPLIATLLQTSGYLWDVPMCSLSRAPSRDSHPDRSARAHPCLFPTKFPAVRLARGAMAPLYHESSYDTADNLRLKYPSGMTPEQQLEFVTDTAQALSEVATVVARALYKHAGGSDADLSNIQADPKTVTQMLYGFLIQSNNSWFRSLVSPDRPSDILEDRAPQYYVAVNTPVRSTQLVKYVLANLTGTVTNLTKEQCQSPEQGTGESKE
;
A
#
# COMPACT_ATOMS: atom_id res chain seq x y z
N GLU A 1 -1.72 19.78 -14.52
CA GLU A 1 -2.51 18.57 -14.83
C GLU A 1 -3.20 18.10 -13.55
N VAL A 2 -4.39 17.51 -13.64
CA VAL A 2 -5.21 17.10 -12.49
C VAL A 2 -5.35 15.58 -12.51
N ALA A 3 -4.73 14.91 -11.55
CA ALA A 3 -4.72 13.46 -11.39
C ALA A 3 -4.74 13.12 -9.88
N PRO A 4 -5.91 13.24 -9.21
CA PRO A 4 -6.05 13.07 -7.77
C PRO A 4 -5.97 11.60 -7.32
N GLY A 5 -6.43 10.65 -8.13
CA GLY A 5 -6.18 9.21 -7.97
C GLY A 5 -6.65 8.58 -6.65
N GLY A 6 -7.70 9.12 -6.02
CA GLY A 6 -8.25 8.68 -4.73
C GLY A 6 -8.43 7.17 -4.62
N GLU A 7 -9.47 6.63 -5.24
CA GLU A 7 -9.80 5.21 -5.21
C GLU A 7 -8.96 4.40 -6.22
N SER A 8 -8.54 5.00 -7.33
CA SER A 8 -7.79 4.29 -8.37
C SER A 8 -6.34 3.97 -7.97
N THR A 9 -5.74 4.81 -7.13
CA THR A 9 -4.30 4.78 -6.82
C THR A 9 -4.03 4.84 -5.31
N VAL A 10 -4.49 5.90 -4.64
CA VAL A 10 -4.10 6.22 -3.26
C VAL A 10 -4.60 5.20 -2.25
N SER A 11 -5.87 4.82 -2.29
CA SER A 11 -6.39 3.82 -1.36
C SER A 11 -5.63 2.49 -1.47
N GLY A 12 -5.22 2.11 -2.69
CA GLY A 12 -4.46 0.89 -2.94
C GLY A 12 -3.06 0.91 -2.31
N PHE A 13 -2.25 1.94 -2.63
CA PHE A 13 -0.90 2.00 -2.09
C PHE A 13 -0.86 2.35 -0.59
N VAL A 14 -1.82 3.13 -0.07
CA VAL A 14 -1.93 3.41 1.37
C VAL A 14 -2.23 2.13 2.15
N THR A 15 -3.13 1.28 1.63
CA THR A 15 -3.36 -0.05 2.20
C THR A 15 -2.08 -0.89 2.20
N LEU A 16 -1.30 -0.86 1.10
CA LEU A 16 -0.04 -1.60 1.01
C LEU A 16 1.03 -1.08 2.00
N LEU A 17 1.12 0.24 2.20
CA LEU A 17 2.00 0.85 3.20
C LEU A 17 1.58 0.43 4.62
N ALA A 18 0.28 0.40 4.90
CA ALA A 18 -0.25 -0.06 6.19
C ALA A 18 0.03 -1.56 6.44
N VAL A 19 -0.02 -2.39 5.40
CA VAL A 19 0.40 -3.80 5.47
C VAL A 19 1.88 -3.91 5.85
N ALA A 20 2.73 -3.08 5.25
CA ALA A 20 4.17 -3.06 5.54
C ALA A 20 4.44 -2.63 6.99
N GLN A 21 3.76 -1.58 7.47
CA GLN A 21 3.83 -1.11 8.86
C GLN A 21 3.39 -2.21 9.85
N ALA A 22 2.25 -2.85 9.60
CA ALA A 22 1.75 -3.92 10.47
C ALA A 22 2.74 -5.08 10.57
N LEU A 23 3.42 -5.44 9.48
CA LEU A 23 4.43 -6.50 9.48
C LEU A 23 5.76 -6.08 10.12
N ALA A 24 6.15 -4.80 10.01
CA ALA A 24 7.35 -4.28 10.64
C ALA A 24 7.30 -4.43 12.17
N SER A 25 6.13 -4.24 12.78
CA SER A 25 5.94 -4.39 14.23
C SER A 25 6.29 -5.78 14.78
N VAL A 26 6.16 -6.84 13.95
CA VAL A 26 6.44 -8.22 14.35
C VAL A 26 7.93 -8.51 14.36
N ASN A 27 8.68 -7.88 13.46
CA ASN A 27 10.13 -8.05 13.38
C ASN A 27 10.84 -7.50 14.62
N GLU A 28 10.26 -6.51 15.30
CA GLU A 28 10.82 -5.95 16.54
C GLU A 28 10.60 -6.87 17.76
N THR A 29 9.46 -7.57 17.83
CA THR A 29 9.10 -8.38 19.00
C THR A 29 9.51 -9.85 18.89
N SER A 30 9.56 -10.38 17.68
CA SER A 30 9.81 -11.79 17.43
C SER A 30 10.94 -11.88 16.40
N ALA A 31 12.16 -12.17 16.85
CA ALA A 31 13.37 -12.43 16.04
C ALA A 31 13.25 -13.74 15.22
N THR A 32 12.09 -13.96 14.61
CA THR A 32 11.74 -15.10 13.79
C THR A 32 12.20 -14.81 12.38
N LEU A 33 13.29 -15.47 11.97
CA LEU A 33 13.64 -15.62 10.56
C LEU A 33 12.50 -16.38 9.87
N LEU A 34 11.57 -15.62 9.26
CA LEU A 34 10.52 -16.20 8.43
C LEU A 34 11.18 -17.01 7.31
N PRO A 35 10.70 -18.23 7.01
CA PRO A 35 11.23 -19.05 5.92
C PRO A 35 11.21 -18.40 4.52
N LYS A 36 10.41 -17.34 4.33
CA LYS A 36 10.34 -16.58 3.08
C LYS A 36 10.33 -15.09 3.34
N ASN A 37 11.01 -14.34 2.47
CA ASN A 37 10.96 -12.89 2.46
C ASN A 37 9.67 -12.39 1.81
N ILE A 38 9.18 -11.26 2.31
CA ILE A 38 8.07 -10.50 1.73
C ILE A 38 8.68 -9.26 1.07
N LEU A 39 8.42 -9.09 -0.23
CA LEU A 39 8.86 -7.92 -0.99
C LEU A 39 7.66 -7.01 -1.26
N PHE A 40 7.79 -5.75 -0.88
CA PHE A 40 6.85 -4.69 -1.23
C PHE A 40 7.33 -3.96 -2.48
N ALA A 41 6.46 -3.81 -3.47
CA ALA A 41 6.78 -3.11 -4.72
C ALA A 41 5.65 -2.12 -5.06
N PHE A 42 6.04 -0.87 -5.34
CA PHE A 42 5.16 0.20 -5.75
C PHE A 42 5.50 0.57 -7.19
N PHE A 43 4.62 0.21 -8.12
CA PHE A 43 4.85 0.42 -9.55
C PHE A 43 4.27 1.76 -10.00
N GLN A 44 5.09 2.61 -10.62
CA GLN A 44 4.64 3.85 -11.25
C GLN A 44 4.37 3.63 -12.74
N GLY A 45 3.32 4.26 -13.29
CA GLY A 45 3.04 4.24 -14.73
C GLY A 45 2.42 2.94 -15.22
N LEU A 46 1.63 2.25 -14.40
CA LEU A 46 0.87 1.10 -14.88
C LEU A 46 -0.27 1.55 -15.79
N TYR A 47 -0.06 1.42 -17.10
CA TYR A 47 -1.09 1.54 -18.13
C TYR A 47 -1.23 0.21 -18.88
N ARG A 48 -2.48 -0.21 -19.13
CA ARG A 48 -2.84 -1.17 -20.16
C ARG A 48 -2.48 -0.57 -21.50
N VAL A 49 -2.05 -1.42 -22.43
CA VAL A 49 -2.16 -1.15 -23.86
C VAL A 49 -3.13 -2.19 -24.39
N THR A 50 -4.35 -1.76 -24.73
CA THR A 50 -5.32 -2.61 -25.44
C THR A 50 -5.49 -2.03 -26.83
N SER A 51 -5.11 -2.79 -27.87
CA SER A 51 -5.34 -2.44 -29.28
C SER A 51 -4.88 -1.02 -29.67
N GLY A 52 -3.69 -0.61 -29.19
CA GLY A 52 -3.12 0.72 -29.50
C GLY A 52 -3.59 1.87 -28.60
N GLU A 53 -4.45 1.61 -27.63
CA GLU A 53 -4.96 2.60 -26.68
C GLU A 53 -4.36 2.36 -25.28
N LEU A 54 -3.74 3.40 -24.71
CA LEU A 54 -3.27 3.38 -23.31
C LEU A 54 -4.48 3.52 -22.39
N GLN A 55 -4.79 2.52 -21.56
CA GLN A 55 -5.78 2.63 -20.47
C GLN A 55 -5.08 2.44 -19.13
N PRO A 56 -5.06 3.39 -18.20
CA PRO A 56 -4.46 3.20 -16.86
C PRO A 56 -5.00 1.95 -16.13
N VAL A 57 -4.13 1.25 -15.37
CA VAL A 57 -4.52 0.08 -14.54
C VAL A 57 -4.69 0.55 -13.10
N ALA A 58 -5.86 0.30 -12.51
CA ALA A 58 -6.07 0.52 -11.08
C ALA A 58 -4.96 -0.17 -10.25
N HIS A 59 -4.35 0.57 -9.33
CA HIS A 59 -3.34 0.04 -8.41
C HIS A 59 -4.01 -1.01 -7.52
N THR A 60 -3.90 -2.26 -7.95
CA THR A 60 -4.44 -3.40 -7.23
C THR A 60 -3.34 -4.03 -6.41
N LEU A 61 -3.62 -4.29 -5.13
CA LEU A 61 -2.69 -4.98 -4.24
C LEU A 61 -2.39 -6.36 -4.83
N THR A 62 -1.20 -6.49 -5.44
CA THR A 62 -0.75 -7.72 -6.09
C THR A 62 0.33 -8.33 -5.22
N VAL A 63 -0.05 -9.42 -4.55
CA VAL A 63 0.91 -10.22 -3.79
C VAL A 63 1.38 -11.36 -4.69
N ALA A 64 2.68 -11.36 -4.99
CA ALA A 64 3.34 -12.46 -5.70
C ALA A 64 4.22 -13.23 -4.74
N SER A 65 4.12 -14.57 -4.78
CA SER A 65 5.02 -15.45 -4.03
C SER A 65 5.80 -16.34 -4.98
N LYS A 66 7.13 -16.36 -4.80
CA LYS A 66 8.02 -17.23 -5.56
C LYS A 66 7.79 -18.68 -5.09
N LYS A 67 7.04 -19.48 -5.86
CA LYS A 67 7.05 -20.94 -5.71
C LYS A 67 7.17 -21.64 -7.06
N THR A 68 8.01 -22.67 -7.04
CA THR A 68 8.21 -23.67 -8.08
C THR A 68 6.98 -24.57 -8.18
N GLN A 69 6.39 -24.63 -9.37
CA GLN A 69 5.27 -25.47 -9.82
C GLN A 69 3.83 -25.08 -9.41
N PRO A 70 2.91 -25.00 -10.39
CA PRO A 70 1.48 -24.89 -10.14
C PRO A 70 0.91 -26.25 -9.73
N ARG A 71 0.40 -26.38 -8.49
CA ARG A 71 -0.37 -27.56 -8.07
C ARG A 71 -1.86 -27.35 -8.38
N ARG A 72 -2.54 -28.45 -8.74
CA ARG A 72 -3.98 -28.53 -9.10
C ARG A 72 -4.95 -28.26 -7.95
N ASN A 73 -4.48 -28.14 -6.71
CA ASN A 73 -5.31 -27.85 -5.53
C ASN A 73 -5.19 -26.34 -5.24
N GLY A 74 -6.32 -25.68 -4.94
CA GLY A 74 -6.47 -24.21 -4.92
C GLY A 74 -5.36 -23.42 -4.23
N ASP A 75 -5.23 -22.14 -4.63
CA ASP A 75 -4.11 -21.29 -4.21
C ASP A 75 -4.04 -21.17 -2.67
N PRO A 76 -2.93 -21.61 -2.04
CA PRO A 76 -2.80 -21.61 -0.58
C PRO A 76 -2.90 -20.21 0.02
N LEU A 77 -2.53 -19.17 -0.74
CA LEU A 77 -2.69 -17.77 -0.33
C LEU A 77 -4.17 -17.38 -0.15
N ILE A 78 -5.07 -17.87 -1.01
CA ILE A 78 -6.51 -17.60 -0.91
C ILE A 78 -7.09 -18.28 0.34
N ALA A 79 -6.67 -19.52 0.61
CA ALA A 79 -7.09 -20.23 1.83
C ALA A 79 -6.62 -19.48 3.09
N THR A 80 -5.37 -19.00 3.10
CA THR A 80 -4.85 -18.21 4.22
C THR A 80 -5.61 -16.89 4.41
N LEU A 81 -5.92 -16.17 3.32
CA LEU A 81 -6.70 -14.93 3.38
C LEU A 81 -8.10 -15.14 3.98
N LEU A 82 -8.76 -16.23 3.60
CA LEU A 82 -10.07 -16.61 4.17
C LEU A 82 -9.97 -17.02 5.64
N GLN A 83 -8.85 -17.63 6.04
CA GLN A 83 -8.62 -18.02 7.43
C GLN A 83 -8.31 -16.80 8.31
N THR A 84 -7.50 -15.85 7.82
CA THR A 84 -7.11 -14.66 8.59
C THR A 84 -8.25 -13.65 8.74
N SER A 85 -9.22 -13.64 7.83
CA SER A 85 -10.43 -12.83 7.98
C SER A 85 -11.35 -13.31 9.11
N GLY A 86 -11.37 -14.62 9.41
CA GLY A 86 -12.19 -15.19 10.48
C GLY A 86 -11.75 -14.81 11.91
N TYR A 87 -10.56 -14.24 12.09
CA TYR A 87 -10.07 -13.79 13.40
C TYR A 87 -10.54 -12.39 13.80
N LEU A 88 -11.15 -11.61 12.89
CA LEU A 88 -11.85 -10.38 13.25
C LEU A 88 -13.36 -10.62 13.17
N TRP A 89 -14.00 -10.78 14.32
CA TRP A 89 -15.44 -11.07 14.41
C TRP A 89 -16.34 -9.87 14.02
N ASP A 90 -15.76 -8.68 13.83
CA ASP A 90 -16.50 -7.42 13.58
C ASP A 90 -16.14 -6.71 12.25
N VAL A 91 -15.33 -7.29 11.36
CA VAL A 91 -15.13 -6.69 10.03
C VAL A 91 -16.40 -6.93 9.21
N PRO A 92 -17.12 -5.88 8.76
CA PRO A 92 -18.23 -6.07 7.84
C PRO A 92 -17.70 -6.72 6.57
N MET A 93 -17.90 -8.03 6.49
CA MET A 93 -17.58 -8.94 5.38
C MET A 93 -17.03 -8.23 4.14
N CYS A 94 -15.71 -8.08 4.07
CA CYS A 94 -15.05 -8.22 2.78
C CYS A 94 -15.42 -9.63 2.31
N SER A 95 -16.47 -9.74 1.50
CA SER A 95 -16.90 -11.01 0.91
C SER A 95 -15.77 -11.45 -0.02
N LEU A 96 -14.81 -12.19 0.53
CA LEU A 96 -13.75 -12.84 -0.24
C LEU A 96 -14.40 -13.95 -1.05
N SER A 97 -14.89 -13.59 -2.22
CA SER A 97 -15.50 -14.51 -3.16
C SER A 97 -14.49 -14.87 -4.24
N ARG A 98 -14.35 -16.17 -4.51
CA ARG A 98 -13.65 -16.62 -5.72
C ARG A 98 -14.40 -16.08 -6.94
N ALA A 99 -13.68 -15.45 -7.86
CA ALA A 99 -14.28 -14.96 -9.10
C ALA A 99 -15.08 -16.07 -9.82
N PRO A 100 -16.29 -15.76 -10.36
CA PRO A 100 -17.04 -16.73 -11.15
C PRO A 100 -16.27 -17.13 -12.43
N SER A 101 -16.56 -18.33 -12.91
CA SER A 101 -15.82 -19.06 -13.94
C SER A 101 -15.56 -18.28 -15.25
N ARG A 102 -14.28 -18.32 -15.65
CA ARG A 102 -13.61 -18.17 -16.96
C ARG A 102 -14.06 -17.17 -18.04
N ASP A 103 -15.31 -16.73 -18.15
CA ASP A 103 -15.77 -15.97 -19.34
C ASP A 103 -16.40 -14.59 -19.06
N SER A 104 -16.40 -14.11 -17.81
CA SER A 104 -16.91 -12.77 -17.47
C SER A 104 -16.03 -12.05 -16.45
N HIS A 105 -14.74 -11.94 -16.76
CA HIS A 105 -13.88 -10.95 -16.11
C HIS A 105 -13.75 -9.73 -17.02
N PRO A 106 -14.24 -8.54 -16.62
CA PRO A 106 -13.98 -7.30 -17.35
C PRO A 106 -12.49 -6.90 -17.30
N ASP A 107 -11.70 -7.65 -16.53
CA ASP A 107 -10.31 -7.36 -16.20
C ASP A 107 -9.40 -8.56 -16.53
N ARG A 108 -8.79 -8.55 -17.73
CA ARG A 108 -7.72 -9.50 -18.10
C ARG A 108 -6.40 -9.25 -17.32
N SER A 109 -6.36 -8.27 -16.41
CA SER A 109 -5.24 -7.98 -15.49
C SER A 109 -5.02 -9.08 -14.43
N ALA A 110 -5.99 -9.98 -14.23
CA ALA A 110 -5.81 -11.19 -13.44
C ALA A 110 -4.88 -12.21 -14.11
N ARG A 111 -4.56 -12.06 -15.41
CA ARG A 111 -3.28 -12.58 -15.92
C ARG A 111 -2.24 -11.58 -15.46
N ALA A 112 -1.34 -12.03 -14.58
CA ALA A 112 -0.08 -11.36 -14.31
C ALA A 112 0.38 -10.62 -15.56
N HIS A 113 0.57 -9.29 -15.46
CA HIS A 113 1.03 -8.47 -16.58
C HIS A 113 2.14 -9.24 -17.33
N PRO A 114 2.05 -9.38 -18.67
CA PRO A 114 3.06 -10.11 -19.45
C PRO A 114 4.50 -9.63 -19.18
N CYS A 115 4.65 -8.37 -18.75
CA CYS A 115 5.92 -7.74 -18.45
C CYS A 115 6.42 -7.93 -17.00
N LEU A 116 5.54 -8.19 -16.02
CA LEU A 116 5.96 -8.30 -14.61
C LEU A 116 6.37 -9.72 -14.23
N PHE A 117 5.79 -10.73 -14.90
CA PHE A 117 6.06 -12.12 -14.58
C PHE A 117 5.97 -12.98 -15.86
N PRO A 118 7.07 -13.16 -16.61
CA PRO A 118 7.11 -14.07 -17.76
C PRO A 118 6.91 -15.56 -17.38
N THR A 119 6.71 -15.85 -16.10
CA THR A 119 6.57 -17.20 -15.54
C THR A 119 5.27 -17.34 -14.74
N LYS A 120 4.76 -18.57 -14.68
CA LYS A 120 3.49 -18.92 -14.02
C LYS A 120 3.63 -18.82 -12.49
N PHE A 121 3.46 -17.63 -11.92
CA PHE A 121 3.31 -17.46 -10.48
C PHE A 121 1.83 -17.48 -10.07
N PRO A 122 1.48 -18.10 -8.94
CA PRO A 122 0.18 -17.87 -8.31
C PRO A 122 0.11 -16.42 -7.83
N ALA A 123 -0.91 -15.69 -8.28
CA ALA A 123 -1.13 -14.28 -7.95
C ALA A 123 -2.57 -14.09 -7.52
N VAL A 124 -2.78 -13.28 -6.47
CA VAL A 124 -4.10 -12.91 -5.96
C VAL A 124 -4.26 -11.40 -6.08
N ARG A 125 -5.44 -10.99 -6.55
CA ARG A 125 -5.86 -9.59 -6.67
C ARG A 125 -7.00 -9.34 -5.70
N LEU A 126 -6.85 -8.35 -4.83
CA LEU A 126 -7.91 -7.91 -3.93
C LEU A 126 -8.57 -6.65 -4.50
N ALA A 127 -9.89 -6.70 -4.67
CA ALA A 127 -10.66 -5.60 -5.24
C ALA A 127 -12.05 -5.51 -4.59
N ARG A 128 -12.59 -4.30 -4.51
CA ARG A 128 -13.93 -4.03 -4.00
C ARG A 128 -14.96 -4.25 -5.13
N GLY A 129 -15.39 -5.49 -5.31
CA GLY A 129 -16.40 -5.86 -6.32
C GLY A 129 -15.84 -6.14 -7.72
N ALA A 130 -16.74 -6.35 -8.68
CA ALA A 130 -16.41 -6.80 -10.04
C ALA A 130 -16.23 -5.67 -11.07
N MET A 131 -16.66 -4.44 -10.76
CA MET A 131 -16.59 -3.27 -11.65
C MET A 131 -15.54 -2.27 -11.15
N ALA A 132 -14.98 -1.51 -12.08
CA ALA A 132 -14.07 -0.40 -11.77
C ALA A 132 -14.82 0.72 -11.00
N PRO A 133 -14.11 1.52 -10.19
CA PRO A 133 -14.65 2.71 -9.55
C PRO A 133 -15.41 3.63 -10.51
N LEU A 134 -16.47 4.28 -10.05
CA LEU A 134 -17.30 5.16 -10.88
C LEU A 134 -16.51 6.31 -11.53
N TYR A 135 -15.54 6.85 -10.79
CA TYR A 135 -14.70 7.98 -11.23
C TYR A 135 -13.28 7.57 -11.57
N HIS A 136 -13.05 6.32 -11.98
CA HIS A 136 -11.72 5.77 -12.24
C HIS A 136 -10.84 6.70 -13.10
N GLU A 137 -9.68 7.11 -12.55
CA GLU A 137 -8.66 7.94 -13.24
C GLU A 137 -9.22 9.28 -13.78
N SER A 138 -10.28 9.78 -13.14
CA SER A 138 -10.92 11.03 -13.47
C SER A 138 -10.44 12.16 -12.54
N SER A 139 -10.67 13.41 -12.95
CA SER A 139 -10.52 14.57 -12.07
C SER A 139 -11.48 14.52 -10.86
N TYR A 140 -12.50 13.67 -10.89
CA TYR A 140 -13.43 13.43 -9.79
C TYR A 140 -12.96 12.36 -8.81
N ASP A 141 -11.86 11.65 -9.08
CA ASP A 141 -11.32 10.63 -8.16
C ASP A 141 -10.58 11.26 -6.98
N THR A 142 -11.32 11.97 -6.14
CA THR A 142 -10.80 12.81 -5.05
C THR A 142 -11.06 12.17 -3.68
N ALA A 143 -10.64 12.85 -2.61
CA ALA A 143 -10.97 12.48 -1.23
C ALA A 143 -12.48 12.26 -1.00
N ASP A 144 -13.31 13.05 -1.69
CA ASP A 144 -14.77 12.94 -1.60
C ASP A 144 -15.30 11.63 -2.19
N ASN A 145 -14.69 11.12 -3.27
CA ASN A 145 -15.04 9.83 -3.85
C ASN A 145 -14.82 8.68 -2.83
N LEU A 146 -13.74 8.80 -2.05
CA LEU A 146 -13.43 7.89 -0.94
C LEU A 146 -14.23 8.17 0.34
N ARG A 147 -15.15 9.14 0.32
CA ARG A 147 -15.96 9.56 1.47
C ARG A 147 -15.12 9.98 2.68
N LEU A 148 -13.96 10.59 2.45
CA LEU A 148 -13.17 11.21 3.51
C LEU A 148 -13.86 12.48 3.99
N LYS A 149 -14.71 12.34 5.00
CA LYS A 149 -15.46 13.43 5.60
C LYS A 149 -14.89 13.78 6.96
N TYR A 150 -14.63 15.06 7.16
CA TYR A 150 -14.18 15.61 8.44
C TYR A 150 -15.29 16.48 9.05
N PRO A 151 -15.51 16.44 10.37
CA PRO A 151 -16.42 17.34 11.05
C PRO A 151 -16.07 18.82 10.80
N SER A 152 -17.10 19.65 10.67
CA SER A 152 -16.94 21.09 10.46
C SER A 152 -16.27 21.77 11.66
N GLY A 153 -15.34 22.69 11.40
CA GLY A 153 -14.66 23.47 12.43
C GLY A 153 -13.36 22.85 12.96
N MET A 154 -12.93 21.69 12.44
CA MET A 154 -11.63 21.12 12.77
C MET A 154 -10.48 21.85 12.10
N THR A 155 -9.38 22.05 12.84
CA THR A 155 -8.11 22.55 12.27
C THR A 155 -7.45 21.48 11.38
N PRO A 156 -6.53 21.86 10.48
CA PRO A 156 -5.78 20.90 9.66
C PRO A 156 -5.08 19.81 10.48
N GLU A 157 -4.54 20.16 11.65
CA GLU A 157 -3.87 19.22 12.56
C GLU A 157 -4.85 18.25 13.22
N GLN A 158 -6.06 18.71 13.54
CA GLN A 158 -7.11 17.84 14.06
C GLN A 158 -7.63 16.89 12.98
N GLN A 159 -7.75 17.37 11.73
CA GLN A 159 -8.15 16.53 10.60
C GLN A 159 -7.11 15.45 10.29
N LEU A 160 -5.82 15.79 10.38
CA LEU A 160 -4.71 14.85 10.21
C LEU A 160 -4.79 13.65 11.19
N GLU A 161 -5.27 13.89 12.40
CA GLU A 161 -5.36 12.90 13.48
C GLU A 161 -6.75 12.22 13.56
N PHE A 162 -7.73 12.72 12.81
CA PHE A 162 -9.10 12.21 12.84
C PHE A 162 -9.22 10.91 12.04
N VAL A 163 -9.51 9.80 12.72
CA VAL A 163 -9.74 8.50 12.08
C VAL A 163 -11.10 8.49 11.40
N THR A 164 -11.09 8.51 10.07
CA THR A 164 -12.30 8.40 9.24
C THR A 164 -12.77 6.95 9.12
N ASP A 165 -14.06 6.73 8.82
CA ASP A 165 -14.60 5.39 8.55
C ASP A 165 -13.83 4.68 7.43
N THR A 166 -13.40 5.42 6.41
CA THR A 166 -12.59 4.89 5.31
C THR A 166 -11.20 4.48 5.79
N ALA A 167 -10.54 5.26 6.65
CA ALA A 167 -9.26 4.89 7.24
C ALA A 167 -9.38 3.62 8.10
N GLN A 168 -10.43 3.53 8.92
CA GLN A 168 -10.75 2.35 9.71
C GLN A 168 -10.92 1.11 8.82
N ALA A 169 -11.76 1.18 7.79
CA ALA A 169 -11.98 0.06 6.88
C ALA A 169 -10.70 -0.37 6.14
N LEU A 170 -9.89 0.59 5.64
CA LEU A 170 -8.62 0.27 4.98
C LEU A 170 -7.59 -0.35 5.95
N SER A 171 -7.58 0.06 7.23
CA SER A 171 -6.72 -0.56 8.26
C SER A 171 -7.11 -2.01 8.55
N GLU A 172 -8.40 -2.34 8.52
CA GLU A 172 -8.88 -3.71 8.71
C GLU A 172 -8.50 -4.60 7.53
N VAL A 173 -8.66 -4.09 6.30
CA VAL A 173 -8.19 -4.76 5.07
C VAL A 173 -6.68 -4.99 5.14
N ALA A 174 -5.90 -3.97 5.50
CA ALA A 174 -4.45 -4.07 5.65
C ALA A 174 -4.06 -5.12 6.70
N THR A 175 -4.79 -5.18 7.83
CA THR A 175 -4.58 -6.18 8.88
C THR A 175 -4.78 -7.61 8.36
N VAL A 176 -5.87 -7.87 7.65
CA VAL A 176 -6.15 -9.21 7.08
C VAL A 176 -5.06 -9.62 6.08
N VAL A 177 -4.62 -8.69 5.23
CA VAL A 177 -3.56 -8.92 4.25
C VAL A 177 -2.21 -9.17 4.94
N ALA A 178 -1.85 -8.36 5.93
CA ALA A 178 -0.61 -8.52 6.70
C ALA A 178 -0.55 -9.89 7.37
N ARG A 179 -1.61 -10.29 8.08
CA ARG A 179 -1.72 -11.62 8.69
C ARG A 179 -1.59 -12.74 7.66
N ALA A 180 -2.21 -12.59 6.49
CA ALA A 180 -2.12 -13.58 5.43
C ALA A 180 -0.71 -13.72 4.85
N LEU A 181 -0.02 -12.58 4.65
CA LEU A 181 1.36 -12.55 4.21
C LEU A 181 2.30 -13.18 5.24
N TYR A 182 2.15 -12.83 6.51
CA TYR A 182 2.93 -13.39 7.61
C TYR A 182 2.81 -14.92 7.67
N LYS A 183 1.57 -15.42 7.64
CA LYS A 183 1.31 -16.87 7.57
C LYS A 183 1.89 -17.52 6.34
N HIS A 184 1.75 -16.88 5.19
CA HIS A 184 2.29 -17.41 3.94
C HIS A 184 3.82 -17.42 3.90
N ALA A 185 4.45 -16.49 4.61
CA ALA A 185 5.89 -16.43 4.82
C ALA A 185 6.39 -17.51 5.80
N GLY A 186 5.49 -18.17 6.53
CA GLY A 186 5.80 -19.25 7.47
C GLY A 186 5.70 -18.85 8.95
N GLY A 187 5.08 -17.71 9.24
CA GLY A 187 4.87 -17.23 10.61
C GLY A 187 3.89 -18.07 11.44
N SER A 188 4.00 -17.97 12.76
CA SER A 188 3.19 -18.74 13.73
C SER A 188 1.74 -18.23 13.83
N ASP A 189 0.81 -19.04 14.35
CA ASP A 189 -0.52 -18.53 14.74
C ASP A 189 -0.45 -17.62 15.97
N ALA A 190 0.52 -17.83 16.85
CA ALA A 190 0.63 -17.09 18.11
C ALA A 190 0.82 -15.58 17.89
N ASP A 191 1.64 -15.21 16.91
CA ASP A 191 1.97 -13.81 16.62
C ASP A 191 0.87 -13.08 15.82
N LEU A 192 -0.12 -13.80 15.26
CA LEU A 192 -1.16 -13.20 14.41
C LEU A 192 -1.96 -12.09 15.10
N SER A 193 -2.22 -12.27 16.40
CA SER A 193 -2.96 -11.30 17.21
C SER A 193 -2.24 -9.95 17.32
N ASN A 194 -0.91 -9.95 17.28
CA ASN A 194 -0.07 -8.76 17.36
C ASN A 194 0.04 -8.01 16.02
N ILE A 195 -0.34 -8.65 14.90
CA ILE A 195 -0.27 -8.04 13.58
C ILE A 195 -1.56 -7.24 13.35
N GLN A 196 -1.47 -5.94 13.48
CA GLN A 196 -2.58 -5.01 13.22
C GLN A 196 -2.05 -3.73 12.58
N ALA A 197 -2.72 -3.29 11.51
CA ALA A 197 -2.45 -1.97 10.93
C ALA A 197 -3.13 -0.90 11.79
N ASP A 198 -2.41 0.18 12.08
CA ASP A 198 -2.92 1.26 12.91
C ASP A 198 -3.83 2.21 12.10
N PRO A 199 -5.13 2.34 12.45
CA PRO A 199 -6.05 3.24 11.76
C PRO A 199 -5.59 4.70 11.77
N LYS A 200 -4.85 5.11 12.80
CA LYS A 200 -4.33 6.48 12.92
C LYS A 200 -3.22 6.73 11.91
N THR A 201 -2.29 5.80 11.75
CA THR A 201 -1.28 5.87 10.68
C THR A 201 -1.93 5.88 9.29
N VAL A 202 -2.99 5.08 9.08
CA VAL A 202 -3.74 5.09 7.81
C VAL A 202 -4.42 6.43 7.55
N THR A 203 -5.04 7.04 8.55
CA THR A 203 -5.71 8.35 8.38
C THR A 203 -4.71 9.47 8.10
N GLN A 204 -3.54 9.46 8.75
CA GLN A 204 -2.46 10.41 8.48
C GLN A 204 -1.95 10.29 7.02
N MET A 205 -1.79 9.05 6.53
CA MET A 205 -1.45 8.81 5.12
C MET A 205 -2.54 9.33 4.18
N LEU A 206 -3.81 8.99 4.40
CA LEU A 206 -4.92 9.45 3.55
C LEU A 206 -5.02 10.97 3.53
N TYR A 207 -4.94 11.63 4.69
CA TYR A 207 -4.94 13.08 4.78
C TYR A 207 -3.77 13.69 3.98
N GLY A 208 -2.56 13.18 4.18
CA GLY A 208 -1.37 13.68 3.50
C GLY A 208 -1.41 13.49 1.98
N PHE A 209 -1.94 12.36 1.51
CA PHE A 209 -1.98 12.01 0.09
C PHE A 209 -3.22 12.54 -0.66
N LEU A 210 -4.29 12.94 0.03
CA LEU A 210 -5.56 13.35 -0.62
C LEU A 210 -6.08 14.72 -0.22
N ILE A 211 -5.58 15.30 0.87
CA ILE A 211 -6.01 16.63 1.35
C ILE A 211 -4.84 17.60 1.22
N GLN A 212 -3.76 17.36 1.97
CA GLN A 212 -2.64 18.28 2.05
C GLN A 212 -1.34 17.57 2.39
N SER A 213 -0.40 17.54 1.45
CA SER A 213 0.91 16.93 1.66
C SER A 213 1.81 17.73 2.60
N ASN A 214 1.72 19.06 2.58
CA ASN A 214 2.45 19.89 3.51
C ASN A 214 1.78 19.93 4.89
N ASN A 215 1.95 18.84 5.66
CA ASN A 215 1.41 18.66 7.00
C ASN A 215 2.54 18.35 8.01
N SER A 216 2.24 18.41 9.31
CA SER A 216 3.23 18.21 10.38
C SER A 216 3.90 16.83 10.34
N TRP A 217 3.16 15.78 10.00
CA TRP A 217 3.70 14.42 9.93
C TRP A 217 4.63 14.24 8.73
N PHE A 218 4.21 14.60 7.51
CA PHE A 218 5.09 14.50 6.33
C PHE A 218 6.32 15.41 6.42
N ARG A 219 6.21 16.58 7.06
CA ARG A 219 7.37 17.43 7.34
C ARG A 219 8.42 16.76 8.22
N SER A 220 8.03 15.87 9.14
CA SER A 220 9.01 15.14 9.96
C SER A 220 9.69 13.99 9.23
N LEU A 221 9.20 13.60 8.04
CA LEU A 221 9.76 12.49 7.26
C LEU A 221 10.74 12.94 6.19
N VAL A 222 10.54 14.14 5.64
CA VAL A 222 11.37 14.69 4.57
C VAL A 222 12.57 15.46 5.13
N SER A 223 13.63 15.59 4.32
CA SER A 223 14.79 16.39 4.71
C SER A 223 14.37 17.85 5.01
N PRO A 224 14.80 18.42 6.16
CA PRO A 224 14.45 19.80 6.52
C PRO A 224 15.11 20.82 5.60
N ASP A 225 16.16 20.43 4.86
CA ASP A 225 16.91 21.34 3.99
C ASP A 225 16.06 21.80 2.78
N ARG A 226 15.14 20.96 2.27
CA ARG A 226 14.32 21.25 1.07
C ARG A 226 12.93 20.57 1.07
N PRO A 227 12.05 20.86 2.03
CA PRO A 227 10.72 20.23 2.10
C PRO A 227 9.84 20.59 0.89
N SER A 228 10.01 21.79 0.32
CA SER A 228 9.26 22.28 -0.85
C SER A 228 9.57 21.53 -2.15
N ASP A 229 10.64 20.74 -2.19
CA ASP A 229 10.95 19.92 -3.36
C ASP A 229 9.95 18.77 -3.49
N ILE A 230 9.34 18.34 -2.37
CA ILE A 230 8.47 17.17 -2.28
C ILE A 230 7.04 17.54 -1.84
N LEU A 231 6.90 18.44 -0.85
CA LEU A 231 5.62 18.77 -0.22
C LEU A 231 4.97 20.01 -0.84
N GLU A 232 3.64 20.00 -0.89
CA GLU A 232 2.81 21.09 -1.42
C GLU A 232 1.64 21.41 -0.47
N ASP A 233 1.17 22.66 -0.46
CA ASP A 233 -0.02 23.10 0.31
C ASP A 233 -1.36 22.59 -0.29
N ARG A 234 -1.33 21.44 -0.95
CA ARG A 234 -2.45 20.76 -1.59
C ARG A 234 -2.19 19.25 -1.67
N ALA A 235 -3.20 18.52 -2.13
CA ALA A 235 -3.09 17.12 -2.45
C ALA A 235 -2.06 16.87 -3.58
N PRO A 236 -1.15 15.88 -3.43
CA PRO A 236 -0.27 15.44 -4.50
C PRO A 236 -1.04 15.04 -5.76
N GLN A 237 -0.35 15.10 -6.89
CA GLN A 237 -0.84 14.58 -8.17
C GLN A 237 -0.08 13.28 -8.51
N TYR A 238 -0.78 12.33 -9.11
CA TYR A 238 -0.24 10.98 -9.38
C TYR A 238 0.04 10.72 -10.86
N TYR A 239 -0.07 11.76 -11.70
CA TYR A 239 0.35 11.69 -13.09
C TYR A 239 1.87 11.41 -13.20
N VAL A 240 2.24 10.51 -14.11
CA VAL A 240 3.64 10.19 -14.39
C VAL A 240 4.21 11.23 -15.36
N ALA A 241 4.79 12.29 -14.79
CA ALA A 241 5.46 13.32 -15.56
C ALA A 241 6.78 12.83 -16.16
N VAL A 242 7.24 13.52 -17.21
CA VAL A 242 8.55 13.28 -17.86
C VAL A 242 9.72 13.60 -16.92
N ASN A 243 9.49 14.45 -15.89
CA ASN A 243 10.50 14.84 -14.91
C ASN A 243 10.68 13.77 -13.82
N THR A 244 11.90 13.28 -13.66
CA THR A 244 12.27 12.26 -12.68
C THR A 244 13.05 12.86 -11.51
N PRO A 245 12.76 12.48 -10.24
CA PRO A 245 11.62 11.68 -9.76
C PRO A 245 10.37 12.54 -9.45
N VAL A 246 9.18 12.01 -9.73
CA VAL A 246 7.89 12.65 -9.38
C VAL A 246 7.76 12.78 -7.85
N ARG A 247 7.22 13.92 -7.38
CA ARG A 247 7.11 14.26 -5.94
C ARG A 247 6.40 13.18 -5.12
N SER A 248 5.29 12.63 -5.62
CA SER A 248 4.53 11.56 -4.96
C SER A 248 5.36 10.29 -4.76
N THR A 249 6.21 9.92 -5.72
CA THR A 249 7.13 8.78 -5.61
C THR A 249 8.17 9.00 -4.50
N GLN A 250 8.72 10.21 -4.41
CA GLN A 250 9.67 10.54 -3.34
C GLN A 250 8.99 10.48 -1.97
N LEU A 251 7.77 11.01 -1.86
CA LEU A 251 7.00 11.01 -0.63
C LEU A 251 6.66 9.58 -0.16
N VAL A 252 6.20 8.71 -1.06
CA VAL A 252 5.94 7.29 -0.75
C VAL A 252 7.22 6.59 -0.27
N LYS A 253 8.39 6.92 -0.84
CA LYS A 253 9.68 6.38 -0.38
C LYS A 253 9.98 6.78 1.07
N TYR A 254 9.81 8.05 1.45
CA TYR A 254 10.04 8.50 2.83
C TYR A 254 9.04 7.91 3.81
N VAL A 255 7.76 7.81 3.42
CA VAL A 255 6.73 7.16 4.23
C VAL A 255 7.07 5.69 4.46
N LEU A 256 7.41 4.94 3.41
CA LEU A 256 7.81 3.54 3.55
C LEU A 256 9.03 3.39 4.47
N ALA A 257 10.06 4.22 4.28
CA ALA A 257 11.26 4.20 5.13
C ALA A 257 10.93 4.44 6.60
N ASN A 258 10.00 5.34 6.93
CA ASN A 258 9.57 5.58 8.30
C ASN A 258 8.72 4.44 8.87
N LEU A 259 7.89 3.81 8.06
CA LEU A 259 6.99 2.74 8.49
C LEU A 259 7.70 1.39 8.70
N THR A 260 8.80 1.15 7.99
CA THR A 260 9.52 -0.14 8.03
C THR A 260 10.96 -0.03 8.51
N GLY A 261 11.52 1.18 8.57
CA GLY A 261 12.89 1.42 8.98
C GLY A 261 13.03 1.57 10.50
N THR A 262 14.27 1.52 10.96
CA THR A 262 14.64 1.77 12.35
C THR A 262 15.51 3.02 12.43
N VAL A 263 15.33 3.83 13.48
CA VAL A 263 16.14 5.03 13.69
C VAL A 263 17.53 4.60 14.16
N THR A 264 18.56 4.92 13.39
CA THR A 264 19.96 4.67 13.76
C THR A 264 20.57 5.91 14.39
N ASN A 265 21.50 5.71 15.32
CA ASN A 265 22.22 6.78 16.00
C ASN A 265 23.47 7.18 15.20
N LEU A 266 23.26 7.70 13.99
CA LEU A 266 24.32 8.17 13.10
C LEU A 266 24.35 9.69 13.01
N THR A 267 25.54 10.25 12.80
CA THR A 267 25.70 11.66 12.43
C THR A 267 25.37 11.89 10.96
N LYS A 268 25.15 13.16 10.57
CA LYS A 268 24.87 13.56 9.18
C LYS A 268 25.96 13.05 8.23
N GLU A 269 27.21 13.13 8.64
CA GLU A 269 28.39 12.73 7.84
C GLU A 269 28.42 11.20 7.66
N GLN A 270 28.09 10.45 8.72
CA GLN A 270 28.00 8.99 8.67
C GLN A 270 26.88 8.52 7.74
N CYS A 271 25.71 9.18 7.77
CA CYS A 271 24.61 8.86 6.84
C CYS A 271 24.95 9.18 5.38
N GLN A 272 25.75 10.23 5.12
CA GLN A 272 26.17 10.58 3.76
C GLN A 272 27.19 9.57 3.19
N SER A 273 28.07 9.05 4.06
CA SER A 273 29.18 8.15 3.71
C SER A 273 29.28 6.94 4.65
N PRO A 274 28.31 6.02 4.63
CA PRO A 274 28.25 4.88 5.56
C PRO A 274 29.37 3.85 5.35
N GLU A 275 29.95 3.80 4.15
CA GLU A 275 31.07 2.91 3.80
C GLU A 275 32.36 3.22 4.58
N GLN A 276 32.48 4.40 5.20
CA GLN A 276 33.70 4.84 5.86
C GLN A 276 33.77 4.55 7.37
N GLY A 277 32.82 3.81 7.98
CA GLY A 277 32.99 3.54 9.42
C GLY A 277 32.06 2.61 10.19
N THR A 278 30.94 2.11 9.68
CA THR A 278 29.96 1.42 10.55
C THR A 278 29.48 0.03 10.13
N GLY A 279 29.97 -0.54 9.03
CA GLY A 279 29.47 -1.85 8.57
C GLY A 279 27.99 -1.83 8.16
N GLU A 280 27.39 -0.64 8.06
CA GLU A 280 26.05 -0.41 7.52
C GLU A 280 26.14 -0.16 6.01
N SER A 281 25.26 -0.80 5.24
CA SER A 281 25.20 -0.71 3.78
C SER A 281 24.19 0.35 3.32
N LYS A 282 24.44 0.96 2.15
CA LYS A 282 23.46 1.80 1.43
C LYS A 282 22.37 1.00 0.72
N GLU A 283 22.50 -0.33 0.69
CA GLU A 283 21.62 -1.29 -0.01
C GLU A 283 20.73 -2.09 0.94
#